data_AF-A0A523H1B3-F1
#
_entry.id   AF-A0A523H1B3-F1
#
_cell.length_a   1.000
_cell.length_b   1.000
_cell.length_c   1.000
_cell.angle_alpha   90.00
_cell.angle_beta   90.00
_cell.angle_gamma   90.00
#
_symmetry.space_group_name_H-M   'P 1'
#
loop_
_entity.id
_entity.type
_entity.pdbx_description
1 polymer ?
#
loop_
_entity_poly.entity_id
_entity_poly.type
_entity_poly.pdbx_seq_one_letter_code
_entity_poly.pdbx_strand_id
1 'polypeptide(L)'
;MRMKLMFLLLCIIGTVQAQEYVPMLSEDHRWNIEYVDPLSQNEWYTLRVVDEVTISGHVYKKYIINNNSTGCFMREVNGIVYLYDSVWNEEYIYFDFTLELGDFFDYPNTCVFGGSDFIDEIEVVEVSTMIIEGTPRKTLGFATEFSGGAVIETWIEGVGSSMSGLEPGGNYIDTWLKLNCFVVNGNTYFFNDATECNFLEVEDLVDLNKIVLYPNPVRNTSILQFPSEGIVDMLKIYDITGKVVKEEKVDKDYVLIDAMQYRSGLYFYQVFLENKLLKTEKIIIK
;
A
#
# COMPACT_ATOMS: atom_id res chain seq x y z
N MET A 1 10.99 63.78 -41.75
CA MET A 1 10.64 62.35 -41.86
C MET A 1 11.67 61.53 -41.06
N ARG A 2 11.36 61.19 -39.80
CA ARG A 2 12.18 60.28 -38.97
C ARG A 2 11.21 59.31 -38.31
N MET A 3 11.14 58.10 -38.87
CA MET A 3 10.30 57.01 -38.39
C MET A 3 11.02 56.36 -37.21
N LYS A 4 10.54 56.57 -35.99
CA LYS A 4 11.00 55.83 -34.81
C LYS A 4 10.28 54.48 -34.81
N LEU A 5 11.01 53.43 -35.14
CA LEU A 5 10.56 52.05 -35.00
C LEU A 5 10.66 51.69 -33.51
N MET A 6 9.51 51.64 -32.83
CA MET A 6 9.42 51.24 -31.43
C MET A 6 9.24 49.71 -31.41
N PHE A 7 10.30 48.98 -31.06
CA PHE A 7 10.24 47.54 -30.84
C PHE A 7 9.38 47.25 -29.60
N LEU A 8 8.20 46.66 -29.81
CA LEU A 8 7.36 46.16 -28.73
C LEU A 8 7.91 44.79 -28.31
N LEU A 9 8.54 44.72 -27.14
CA LEU A 9 8.97 43.45 -26.54
C LEU A 9 7.70 42.72 -26.05
N LEU A 10 7.25 41.70 -26.78
CA LEU A 10 6.20 40.80 -26.31
C LEU A 10 6.79 39.91 -25.20
N CYS A 11 6.50 40.22 -23.94
CA CYS A 11 6.68 39.28 -22.84
C CYS A 11 5.64 38.15 -23.01
N ILE A 12 6.10 36.98 -23.44
CA ILE A 12 5.32 35.76 -23.36
C ILE A 12 5.22 35.44 -21.86
N ILE A 13 4.07 35.71 -21.26
CA ILE A 13 3.73 35.24 -19.91
C ILE A 13 3.44 33.74 -20.08
N GLY A 14 4.49 32.93 -20.08
CA GLY A 14 4.33 31.50 -19.84
C GLY A 14 3.87 31.35 -18.41
N THR A 15 2.67 30.82 -18.20
CA THR A 15 2.29 30.31 -16.88
C THR A 15 3.28 29.21 -16.54
N VAL A 16 4.21 29.49 -15.63
CA VAL A 16 5.01 28.45 -14.97
C VAL A 16 3.99 27.65 -14.18
N GLN A 17 3.47 26.58 -14.77
CA GLN A 17 2.77 25.58 -13.97
C GLN A 17 3.86 24.89 -13.16
N ALA A 18 3.83 25.10 -11.85
CA ALA A 18 4.51 24.19 -10.94
C ALA A 18 4.00 22.79 -11.27
N GLN A 19 4.92 21.85 -11.38
CA GLN A 19 4.56 20.45 -11.56
C GLN A 19 3.63 20.05 -10.42
N GLU A 20 2.50 19.42 -10.75
CA GLU A 20 1.59 18.88 -9.75
C GLU A 20 2.31 17.75 -9.00
N TYR A 21 2.27 17.81 -7.66
CA TYR A 21 2.87 16.80 -6.79
C TYR A 21 2.34 15.41 -7.15
N VAL A 22 3.24 14.45 -7.35
CA VAL A 22 2.87 13.06 -7.59
C VAL A 22 2.58 12.37 -6.23
N PRO A 23 1.33 11.92 -5.98
CA PRO A 23 0.94 11.24 -4.75
C PRO A 23 1.82 10.03 -4.44
N MET A 24 2.18 9.85 -3.18
CA MET A 24 2.91 8.67 -2.71
C MET A 24 1.95 7.58 -2.24
N LEU A 25 0.83 7.95 -1.60
CA LEU A 25 -0.06 7.01 -0.90
C LEU A 25 -1.23 6.51 -1.75
N SER A 26 -0.93 5.92 -2.91
CA SER A 26 -1.93 5.33 -3.80
C SER A 26 -2.15 3.83 -3.55
N GLU A 27 -3.36 3.33 -3.84
CA GLU A 27 -3.74 1.91 -3.67
C GLU A 27 -3.07 0.98 -4.70
N ASP A 28 -2.69 1.50 -5.87
CA ASP A 28 -1.96 0.74 -6.89
C ASP A 28 -0.45 0.67 -6.61
N HIS A 29 0.03 1.43 -5.63
CA HIS A 29 1.44 1.46 -5.26
C HIS A 29 1.81 0.27 -4.36
N ARG A 30 2.90 -0.42 -4.70
CA ARG A 30 3.50 -1.47 -3.85
C ARG A 30 5.00 -1.29 -3.75
N TRP A 31 5.54 -1.54 -2.57
CA TRP A 31 6.99 -1.53 -2.31
C TRP A 31 7.44 -2.91 -1.87
N ASN A 32 8.58 -3.36 -2.39
CA ASN A 32 9.28 -4.52 -1.88
C ASN A 32 10.62 -4.08 -1.30
N ILE A 33 10.81 -4.37 -0.02
CA ILE A 33 12.02 -4.04 0.69
C ILE A 33 12.65 -5.33 1.25
N GLU A 34 13.97 -5.36 1.30
CA GLU A 34 14.75 -6.37 1.97
C GLU A 34 15.32 -5.76 3.25
N TYR A 35 15.12 -6.46 4.36
CA TYR A 35 15.82 -6.19 5.61
C TYR A 35 17.09 -7.03 5.63
N VAL A 36 18.23 -6.35 5.68
CA VAL A 36 19.54 -6.95 5.63
C VAL A 36 20.14 -6.97 7.02
N ASP A 37 20.47 -8.19 7.47
CA ASP A 37 21.18 -8.42 8.72
C ASP A 37 22.44 -9.26 8.43
N PRO A 38 23.65 -8.70 8.60
CA PRO A 38 24.90 -9.41 8.36
C PRO A 38 25.08 -10.67 9.23
N LEU A 39 24.34 -10.79 10.32
CA LEU A 39 24.43 -11.89 11.28
C LEU A 39 23.31 -12.94 11.11
N SER A 40 22.31 -12.67 10.28
CA SER A 40 21.17 -13.58 10.07
C SER A 40 20.75 -13.68 8.60
N GLN A 41 19.60 -14.30 8.33
CA GLN A 41 19.07 -14.38 6.97
C GLN A 41 18.26 -13.13 6.67
N ASN A 42 18.45 -12.57 5.48
CA ASN A 42 17.68 -11.41 5.04
C ASN A 42 16.19 -11.74 4.98
N GLU A 43 15.37 -10.77 5.38
CA GLU A 43 13.93 -10.87 5.35
C GLU A 43 13.35 -9.95 4.28
N TRP A 44 12.20 -10.32 3.73
CA TRP A 44 11.57 -9.58 2.64
C TRP A 44 10.23 -9.07 3.09
N TYR A 45 9.94 -7.81 2.78
CA TYR A 45 8.71 -7.14 3.16
C TYR A 45 8.02 -6.53 1.94
N THR A 46 6.71 -6.71 1.89
CA THR A 46 5.82 -6.07 0.93
C THR A 46 4.95 -5.06 1.65
N LEU A 47 4.97 -3.82 1.18
CA LEU A 47 4.13 -2.75 1.67
C LEU A 47 3.08 -2.38 0.62
N ARG A 48 1.85 -2.15 1.07
CA ARG A 48 0.75 -1.64 0.24
C ARG A 48 -0.26 -0.87 1.07
N VAL A 49 -0.90 0.11 0.44
CA VAL A 49 -2.10 0.77 0.96
C VAL A 49 -3.30 -0.17 0.76
N VAL A 50 -4.20 -0.26 1.74
CA VAL A 50 -5.32 -1.21 1.69
C VAL A 50 -6.69 -0.59 1.95
N ASP A 51 -6.76 0.53 2.68
CA ASP A 51 -8.02 1.10 3.14
C ASP A 51 -7.76 2.50 3.73
N GLU A 52 -8.80 3.14 4.25
CA GLU A 52 -8.75 4.43 4.92
C GLU A 52 -9.33 4.37 6.34
N VAL A 53 -8.95 5.34 7.16
CA VAL A 53 -9.55 5.61 8.47
C VAL A 53 -9.63 7.11 8.70
N THR A 54 -10.73 7.57 9.30
CA THR A 54 -10.82 8.95 9.76
C THR A 54 -10.42 9.05 11.22
N ILE A 55 -9.40 9.87 11.51
CA ILE A 55 -8.90 10.13 12.87
C ILE A 55 -8.90 11.64 13.06
N SER A 56 -9.55 12.12 14.12
CA SER A 56 -9.63 13.56 14.45
C SER A 56 -10.06 14.48 13.29
N GLY A 57 -10.88 13.97 12.37
CA GLY A 57 -11.39 14.72 11.21
C GLY A 57 -10.48 14.70 9.96
N HIS A 58 -9.33 14.03 10.04
CA HIS A 58 -8.46 13.80 8.89
C HIS A 58 -8.59 12.35 8.40
N VAL A 59 -8.53 12.16 7.09
CA VAL A 59 -8.54 10.83 6.46
C VAL A 59 -7.10 10.38 6.30
N TYR A 60 -6.78 9.21 6.85
CA TYR A 60 -5.49 8.55 6.73
C TYR A 60 -5.65 7.24 5.97
N LYS A 61 -4.63 6.89 5.20
CA LYS A 61 -4.44 5.61 4.56
C LYS A 61 -3.94 4.59 5.58
N LYS A 62 -4.58 3.42 5.59
CA LYS A 62 -4.07 2.21 6.23
C LYS A 62 -3.15 1.50 5.24
N TYR A 63 -2.02 1.06 5.73
CA TYR A 63 -1.10 0.22 4.97
C TYR A 63 -0.74 -1.02 5.78
N ILE A 64 -0.26 -2.04 5.08
CA ILE A 64 0.11 -3.31 5.67
C ILE A 64 1.55 -3.67 5.30
N ILE A 65 2.19 -4.46 6.16
CA ILE A 65 3.50 -5.05 5.93
C ILE A 65 3.33 -6.57 5.91
N ASN A 66 3.61 -7.24 4.78
CA ASN A 66 3.45 -8.70 4.64
C ASN A 66 2.07 -9.21 5.10
N ASN A 67 1.01 -8.43 4.85
CA ASN A 67 -0.39 -8.67 5.28
C ASN A 67 -0.74 -8.40 6.75
N ASN A 68 0.19 -7.91 7.55
CA ASN A 68 -0.13 -7.45 8.89
C ASN A 68 -0.50 -5.96 8.86
N SER A 69 -1.66 -5.63 9.42
CA SER A 69 -2.02 -4.24 9.69
C SER A 69 -1.00 -3.61 10.62
N THR A 70 -0.57 -2.40 10.29
CA THR A 70 0.29 -1.61 11.16
C THR A 70 -0.57 -0.78 12.13
N GLY A 71 0.04 -0.35 13.24
CA GLY A 71 -0.53 0.66 14.12
C GLY A 71 -0.33 2.08 13.61
N CYS A 72 0.01 2.23 12.34
CA CYS A 72 0.49 3.47 11.74
C CYS A 72 -0.39 3.83 10.55
N PHE A 73 -0.76 5.09 10.45
CA PHE A 73 -1.60 5.57 9.35
C PHE A 73 -0.96 6.77 8.70
N MET A 74 -0.97 6.84 7.38
CA MET A 74 -0.32 7.93 6.66
C MET A 74 -1.34 8.80 5.94
N ARG A 75 -1.13 10.11 5.90
CA ARG A 75 -1.91 11.00 5.02
C ARG A 75 -0.94 11.93 4.29
N GLU A 76 -1.32 12.40 3.12
CA GLU A 76 -0.50 13.32 2.34
C GLU A 76 -1.28 14.58 1.99
N VAL A 77 -0.64 15.75 2.12
CA VAL A 77 -1.24 17.06 1.83
C VAL A 77 -0.16 17.95 1.23
N ASN A 78 -0.36 18.40 -0.02
CA ASN A 78 0.52 19.36 -0.70
C ASN A 78 2.02 18.99 -0.70
N GLY A 79 2.35 17.71 -0.91
CA GLY A 79 3.74 17.25 -0.92
C GLY A 79 4.34 16.91 0.44
N ILE A 80 3.55 17.03 1.52
CA ILE A 80 3.95 16.61 2.86
C ILE A 80 3.18 15.35 3.23
N VAL A 81 3.92 14.30 3.61
CA VAL A 81 3.38 13.04 4.11
C VAL A 81 3.48 13.07 5.64
N TYR A 82 2.36 12.80 6.30
CA TYR A 82 2.25 12.73 7.74
C TYR A 82 2.06 11.28 8.17
N LEU A 83 2.71 10.89 9.26
CA LEU A 83 2.54 9.59 9.90
C LEU A 83 1.83 9.80 11.23
N TYR A 84 0.72 9.10 11.44
CA TYR A 84 0.03 9.00 12.72
C TYR A 84 0.35 7.67 13.39
N ASP A 85 0.86 7.72 14.61
CA ASP A 85 1.10 6.56 15.47
C ASP A 85 -0.07 6.35 16.44
N SER A 86 -0.77 5.23 16.31
CA SER A 86 -1.91 4.90 17.18
C SER A 86 -1.56 4.49 18.60
N VAL A 87 -0.31 4.08 18.86
CA VAL A 87 0.18 3.70 20.19
C VAL A 87 0.38 4.96 21.04
N TRP A 88 1.05 5.96 20.49
CA TRP A 88 1.35 7.21 21.19
C TRP A 88 0.28 8.30 20.97
N ASN A 89 -0.62 8.12 19.99
CA ASN A 89 -1.64 9.09 19.62
C ASN A 89 -1.01 10.43 19.20
N GLU A 90 0.06 10.34 18.40
CA GLU A 90 0.83 11.48 17.90
C GLU A 90 0.93 11.42 16.37
N GLU A 91 1.10 12.60 15.76
CA GLU A 91 1.32 12.76 14.33
C GLU A 91 2.63 13.49 14.07
N TYR A 92 3.38 12.99 13.10
CA TYR A 92 4.67 13.55 12.70
C TYR A 92 4.68 13.85 11.20
N ILE A 93 5.49 14.83 10.80
CA ILE A 93 5.88 14.95 9.39
C ILE A 93 6.86 13.82 9.11
N TYR A 94 6.55 13.03 8.09
CA TYR A 94 7.22 11.77 7.81
C TYR A 94 8.02 11.83 6.50
N PHE A 95 7.48 12.50 5.49
CA PHE A 95 8.24 12.98 4.33
C PHE A 95 7.82 14.41 4.04
N ASP A 96 8.76 15.25 3.65
CA ASP A 96 8.48 16.58 3.15
C ASP A 96 9.16 16.76 1.78
N PHE A 97 8.38 16.63 0.72
CA PHE A 97 8.87 16.83 -0.65
C PHE A 97 8.91 18.32 -1.04
N THR A 98 8.45 19.22 -0.16
CA THR A 98 8.46 20.67 -0.41
C THR A 98 9.82 21.30 -0.15
N LEU A 99 10.69 20.62 0.61
CA LEU A 99 12.05 21.08 0.94
C LEU A 99 12.88 21.48 -0.28
N GLU A 100 13.69 22.52 -0.13
CA GLU A 100 14.62 23.04 -1.14
C GLU A 100 16.07 22.83 -0.72
N LEU A 101 17.02 23.15 -1.63
CA LEU A 101 18.45 23.02 -1.34
C LEU A 101 18.84 23.83 -0.09
N GLY A 102 19.54 23.18 0.84
CA GLY A 102 19.99 23.74 2.11
C GLY A 102 18.94 23.72 3.23
N ASP A 103 17.73 23.22 2.97
CA ASP A 103 16.75 22.97 4.02
C ASP A 103 17.13 21.73 4.83
N PHE A 104 16.69 21.71 6.09
CA PHE A 104 16.91 20.62 7.03
C PHE A 104 15.62 19.86 7.30
N PHE A 105 15.75 18.57 7.60
CA PHE A 105 14.66 17.72 8.02
C PHE A 105 15.04 16.93 9.27
N ASP A 106 14.19 16.99 10.28
CA ASP A 106 14.31 16.21 11.52
C ASP A 106 13.58 14.87 11.38
N TYR A 107 14.28 13.77 11.65
CA TYR A 107 13.69 12.44 11.59
C TYR A 107 12.71 12.19 12.74
N PRO A 108 11.45 11.83 12.45
CA PRO A 108 10.57 11.37 13.51
C PRO A 108 10.91 9.92 13.90
N ASN A 109 10.57 9.56 15.14
CA ASN A 109 10.44 8.14 15.47
C ASN A 109 9.35 7.52 14.61
N THR A 110 9.58 6.32 14.10
CA THR A 110 8.66 5.66 13.17
C THR A 110 8.08 4.42 13.82
N CYS A 111 6.77 4.23 13.66
CA CYS A 111 6.09 3.03 14.14
C CYS A 111 6.06 1.91 13.08
N VAL A 112 6.72 2.14 11.94
CA VAL A 112 6.69 1.24 10.78
C VAL A 112 7.72 0.13 10.95
N PHE A 113 8.98 0.52 11.10
CA PHE A 113 10.10 -0.38 11.34
C PHE A 113 10.95 0.03 12.56
N GLY A 114 10.51 1.04 13.33
CA GLY A 114 11.17 1.47 14.56
C GLY A 114 12.03 2.73 14.43
N GLY A 115 12.12 3.31 13.22
CA GLY A 115 12.88 4.53 12.92
C GLY A 115 14.38 4.30 12.82
N SER A 116 15.10 5.27 12.25
CA SER A 116 16.56 5.19 12.16
C SER A 116 17.22 5.55 13.49
N ASP A 117 18.15 4.71 13.96
CA ASP A 117 18.91 4.95 15.20
C ASP A 117 20.04 5.98 15.04
N PHE A 118 20.33 6.43 13.81
CA PHE A 118 21.60 7.11 13.51
C PHE A 118 21.48 8.55 13.05
N ILE A 119 20.27 9.03 12.77
CA ILE A 119 20.09 10.28 12.05
C ILE A 119 18.98 11.08 12.72
N ASP A 120 19.35 12.11 13.46
CA ASP A 120 18.39 13.04 14.07
C ASP A 120 17.97 14.12 13.05
N GLU A 121 18.91 14.62 12.25
CA GLU A 121 18.71 15.71 11.28
C GLU A 121 19.50 15.46 9.98
N ILE A 122 18.92 15.81 8.84
CA ILE A 122 19.55 15.76 7.51
C ILE A 122 19.38 17.08 6.75
N GLU A 123 20.36 17.41 5.90
CA GLU A 123 20.32 18.56 5.01
C GLU A 123 20.06 18.12 3.56
N VAL A 124 19.20 18.85 2.84
CA VAL A 124 19.04 18.71 1.40
C VAL A 124 20.25 19.30 0.68
N VAL A 125 21.15 18.45 0.21
CA VAL A 125 22.35 18.87 -0.52
C VAL A 125 22.23 18.71 -2.04
N GLU A 126 21.22 17.96 -2.50
CA GLU A 126 20.93 17.77 -3.91
C GLU A 126 19.43 17.84 -4.17
N VAL A 127 19.04 18.57 -5.21
CA VAL A 127 17.68 18.53 -5.76
C VAL A 127 17.80 18.22 -7.24
N SER A 128 17.17 17.13 -7.68
CA SER A 128 17.19 16.70 -9.06
C SER A 128 15.82 16.19 -9.52
N THR A 129 15.78 15.51 -10.66
CA THR A 129 14.54 14.96 -11.21
C THR A 129 14.84 13.60 -11.82
N MET A 130 13.96 12.64 -11.54
CA MET A 130 13.98 11.33 -12.19
C MET A 130 12.67 11.08 -12.93
N ILE A 131 12.67 10.14 -13.87
CA ILE A 131 11.46 9.79 -14.64
C ILE A 131 11.05 8.36 -14.30
N ILE A 132 9.82 8.19 -13.82
CA ILE A 132 9.16 6.90 -13.60
C ILE A 132 7.83 6.97 -14.34
N GLU A 133 7.47 5.95 -15.13
CA GLU A 133 6.23 5.95 -15.95
C GLU A 133 6.13 7.12 -16.96
N GLY A 134 7.27 7.67 -17.40
CA GLY A 134 7.27 8.90 -18.22
C GLY A 134 6.86 10.16 -17.45
N THR A 135 6.61 10.05 -16.15
CA THR A 135 6.28 11.16 -15.25
C THR A 135 7.56 11.63 -14.56
N PRO A 136 7.97 12.91 -14.73
CA PRO A 136 9.08 13.47 -13.96
C PRO A 136 8.71 13.46 -12.47
N ARG A 137 9.67 13.25 -11.58
CA ARG A 137 9.48 13.22 -10.12
C ARG A 137 10.65 13.94 -9.48
N LYS A 138 10.36 14.87 -8.58
CA LYS A 138 11.39 15.57 -7.79
C LYS A 138 12.15 14.56 -6.95
N THR A 139 13.46 14.72 -6.88
CA THR A 139 14.34 13.93 -6.01
C THR A 139 15.10 14.85 -5.06
N LEU A 140 15.17 14.45 -3.80
CA LEU A 140 15.87 15.16 -2.73
C LEU A 140 17.00 14.25 -2.24
N GLY A 141 18.24 14.63 -2.48
CA GLY A 141 19.42 13.95 -1.95
C GLY A 141 19.85 14.60 -0.64
N PHE A 142 19.99 13.78 0.39
CA PHE A 142 20.27 14.20 1.74
C PHE A 142 21.64 13.78 2.22
N ALA A 143 22.27 14.65 3.01
CA ALA A 143 23.53 14.40 3.68
C ALA A 143 23.41 14.75 5.17
N THR A 144 24.34 14.23 5.95
CA THR A 144 24.59 14.69 7.34
C THR A 144 25.91 15.44 7.41
N GLU A 145 26.12 16.22 8.46
CA GLU A 145 27.43 16.85 8.70
C GLU A 145 28.59 15.82 8.69
N PHE A 146 28.34 14.63 9.24
CA PHE A 146 29.32 13.54 9.33
C PHE A 146 29.63 12.87 7.99
N SER A 147 28.71 12.92 7.04
CA SER A 147 28.90 12.35 5.69
C SER A 147 29.86 13.17 4.82
N GLY A 148 30.25 14.38 5.25
CA GLY A 148 31.11 15.26 4.48
C GLY A 148 30.49 15.72 3.16
N GLY A 149 29.16 15.80 3.11
CA GLY A 149 28.39 16.17 1.91
C GLY A 149 28.13 15.01 0.94
N ALA A 150 28.49 13.78 1.31
CA ALA A 150 28.07 12.61 0.54
C ALA A 150 26.56 12.36 0.74
N VAL A 151 25.83 12.17 -0.36
CA VAL A 151 24.41 11.80 -0.28
C VAL A 151 24.28 10.41 0.32
N ILE A 152 23.59 10.31 1.45
CA ILE A 152 23.37 9.06 2.19
C ILE A 152 21.93 8.56 2.11
N GLU A 153 21.01 9.41 1.68
CA GLU A 153 19.58 9.10 1.52
C GLU A 153 19.07 9.90 0.33
N THR A 154 18.11 9.36 -0.41
CA THR A 154 17.46 10.08 -1.49
C THR A 154 15.97 9.81 -1.45
N TRP A 155 15.17 10.86 -1.33
CA TRP A 155 13.72 10.74 -1.45
C TRP A 155 13.28 11.05 -2.87
N ILE A 156 12.30 10.29 -3.33
CA ILE A 156 11.73 10.35 -4.66
C ILE A 156 10.25 10.64 -4.52
N GLU A 157 9.80 11.73 -5.13
CA GLU A 157 8.40 12.13 -5.11
C GLU A 157 7.48 10.99 -5.60
N GLY A 158 6.45 10.69 -4.79
CA GLY A 158 5.49 9.63 -5.05
C GLY A 158 6.03 8.20 -4.89
N VAL A 159 7.26 8.02 -4.38
CA VAL A 159 7.84 6.71 -4.04
C VAL A 159 8.30 6.66 -2.58
N GLY A 160 8.85 7.75 -2.03
CA GLY A 160 9.47 7.77 -0.71
C GLY A 160 11.00 7.65 -0.79
N SER A 161 11.63 7.07 0.21
CA SER A 161 13.06 6.78 0.21
C SER A 161 13.45 5.82 -0.92
N SER A 162 14.52 6.12 -1.65
CA SER A 162 15.12 5.21 -2.63
C SER A 162 15.82 4.02 -1.97
N MET A 163 16.09 4.12 -0.68
CA MET A 163 16.71 3.07 0.13
C MET A 163 15.68 2.16 0.79
N SER A 164 14.52 2.67 1.19
CA SER A 164 13.58 1.87 2.01
C SER A 164 12.10 2.12 1.73
N GLY A 165 11.79 2.81 0.63
CA GLY A 165 10.41 3.06 0.20
C GLY A 165 9.68 3.95 1.19
N LEU A 166 8.68 3.39 1.87
CA LEU A 166 7.87 4.15 2.81
C LEU A 166 8.57 4.46 4.14
N GLU A 167 9.71 3.86 4.44
CA GLU A 167 10.48 4.23 5.64
C GLU A 167 11.55 5.23 5.26
N PRO A 168 11.59 6.46 5.81
CA PRO A 168 12.71 7.35 5.59
C PRO A 168 13.90 6.88 6.45
N GLY A 169 15.13 7.05 5.96
CA GLY A 169 16.35 6.81 6.73
C GLY A 169 16.80 5.37 6.71
N GLY A 170 15.91 4.40 6.97
CA GLY A 170 16.07 2.96 6.67
C GLY A 170 17.30 2.23 7.23
N ASN A 171 18.16 2.89 7.99
CA ASN A 171 19.43 2.37 8.50
C ASN A 171 19.35 2.24 10.02
N TYR A 172 19.77 1.09 10.53
CA TYR A 172 19.74 0.68 11.93
C TYR A 172 21.13 0.19 12.36
N ILE A 173 21.35 0.01 13.67
CA ILE A 173 22.62 -0.53 14.16
C ILE A 173 22.86 -1.92 13.57
N ASP A 174 23.92 -2.02 12.75
CA ASP A 174 24.37 -3.22 12.05
C ASP A 174 23.37 -3.81 11.03
N THR A 175 22.19 -3.23 10.84
CA THR A 175 21.17 -3.68 9.87
C THR A 175 20.60 -2.53 9.06
N TRP A 176 20.04 -2.81 7.89
CA TRP A 176 19.46 -1.77 7.03
C TRP A 176 18.36 -2.32 6.14
N LEU A 177 17.52 -1.42 5.68
CA LEU A 177 16.50 -1.68 4.67
C LEU A 177 17.03 -1.36 3.29
N LYS A 178 16.56 -2.13 2.32
CA LYS A 178 16.90 -1.97 0.91
C LYS A 178 15.64 -2.10 0.05
N LEU A 179 15.26 -1.03 -0.62
CA LEU A 179 14.18 -1.02 -1.60
C LEU A 179 14.67 -1.78 -2.82
N ASN A 180 14.01 -2.88 -3.14
CA ASN A 180 14.33 -3.68 -4.31
C ASN A 180 13.49 -3.25 -5.50
N CYS A 181 12.20 -2.99 -5.27
CA CYS A 181 11.32 -2.53 -6.32
C CYS A 181 10.14 -1.72 -5.81
N PHE A 182 9.61 -0.89 -6.71
CA PHE A 182 8.37 -0.15 -6.58
C PHE A 182 7.46 -0.51 -7.75
N VAL A 183 6.19 -0.77 -7.49
CA VAL A 183 5.16 -0.99 -8.50
C VAL A 183 4.20 0.17 -8.50
N VAL A 184 3.91 0.68 -9.69
CA VAL A 184 2.92 1.74 -9.95
C VAL A 184 2.20 1.42 -11.26
N ASN A 185 0.88 1.54 -11.28
CA ASN A 185 0.02 1.16 -12.41
C ASN A 185 0.29 -0.25 -12.98
N GLY A 186 0.74 -1.19 -12.15
CA GLY A 186 1.10 -2.55 -12.55
C GLY A 186 2.47 -2.71 -13.22
N ASN A 187 3.26 -1.64 -13.36
CA ASN A 187 4.63 -1.67 -13.86
C ASN A 187 5.63 -1.69 -12.71
N THR A 188 6.65 -2.56 -12.80
CA THR A 188 7.69 -2.72 -11.79
C THR A 188 8.94 -1.93 -12.14
N TYR A 189 9.43 -1.16 -11.18
CA TYR A 189 10.67 -0.39 -11.24
C TYR A 189 11.65 -0.92 -10.20
N PHE A 190 12.86 -1.29 -10.63
CA PHE A 190 13.88 -1.86 -9.76
C PHE A 190 14.82 -0.79 -9.21
N PHE A 191 15.26 -1.00 -7.97
CA PHE A 191 16.16 -0.12 -7.22
C PHE A 191 17.34 -0.93 -6.67
N ASN A 192 18.44 -0.24 -6.35
CA ASN A 192 19.57 -0.79 -5.61
C ASN A 192 20.13 -2.11 -6.20
N ASP A 193 20.28 -2.14 -7.54
CA ASP A 193 20.76 -3.28 -8.34
C ASP A 193 19.92 -4.57 -8.21
N ALA A 194 18.72 -4.48 -7.65
CA ALA A 194 17.80 -5.60 -7.62
C ALA A 194 17.40 -5.99 -9.05
N THR A 195 17.29 -7.30 -9.28
CA THR A 195 16.79 -7.87 -10.55
C THR A 195 15.50 -8.64 -10.36
N GLU A 196 15.06 -8.75 -9.12
CA GLU A 196 13.88 -9.49 -8.70
C GLU A 196 13.11 -8.69 -7.67
N CYS A 197 11.80 -8.87 -7.71
CA CYS A 197 10.82 -8.13 -6.95
C CYS A 197 9.93 -9.16 -6.30
N ASN A 198 10.35 -9.63 -5.12
CA ASN A 198 9.75 -10.79 -4.48
C ASN A 198 8.62 -10.35 -3.56
N PHE A 199 7.47 -10.05 -4.15
CA PHE A 199 6.27 -9.86 -3.36
C PHE A 199 5.93 -11.18 -2.67
N LEU A 200 5.95 -11.16 -1.35
CA LEU A 200 5.35 -12.22 -0.56
C LEU A 200 3.84 -12.11 -0.73
N GLU A 201 3.33 -12.53 -1.88
CA GLU A 201 1.92 -12.79 -2.08
C GLU A 201 1.58 -14.06 -1.30
N VAL A 202 1.47 -13.92 0.01
CA VAL A 202 0.45 -14.71 0.69
C VAL A 202 -0.84 -14.06 0.23
N GLU A 203 -1.53 -14.71 -0.72
CA GLU A 203 -2.92 -14.38 -1.06
C GLU A 203 -3.62 -13.95 0.22
N ASP A 204 -4.28 -12.78 0.23
CA ASP A 204 -5.07 -12.32 1.37
C ASP A 204 -5.79 -13.54 1.94
N LEU A 205 -5.28 -14.06 3.07
CA LEU A 205 -5.85 -15.21 3.72
C LEU A 205 -7.12 -14.66 4.34
N VAL A 206 -8.15 -14.48 3.50
CA VAL A 206 -9.54 -14.55 3.93
C VAL A 206 -9.54 -15.75 4.85
N ASP A 207 -9.77 -15.51 6.14
CA ASP A 207 -9.78 -16.59 7.11
C ASP A 207 -10.97 -17.48 6.76
N LEU A 208 -10.73 -18.47 5.90
CA LEU A 208 -11.76 -19.34 5.32
C LEU A 208 -12.47 -20.13 6.41
N ASN A 209 -11.89 -20.19 7.62
CA ASN A 209 -12.53 -20.78 8.79
C ASN A 209 -13.69 -19.94 9.31
N LYS A 210 -13.76 -18.64 8.97
CA LYS A 210 -14.89 -17.75 9.29
C LYS A 210 -16.02 -17.80 8.25
N ILE A 211 -15.81 -18.47 7.11
CA ILE A 211 -16.89 -18.81 6.19
C ILE A 211 -17.59 -20.06 6.72
N VAL A 212 -18.66 -19.89 7.49
CA VAL A 212 -19.31 -21.00 8.21
C VAL A 212 -20.76 -21.14 7.84
N LEU A 213 -21.21 -22.38 7.65
CA LEU A 213 -22.62 -22.70 7.43
C LEU A 213 -23.20 -23.34 8.68
N TYR A 214 -24.21 -22.71 9.27
CA TYR A 214 -24.88 -23.26 10.44
C TYR A 214 -26.39 -22.99 10.46
N PRO A 215 -27.20 -23.94 10.97
CA PRO A 215 -26.81 -25.30 11.33
C PRO A 215 -26.51 -26.19 10.10
N ASN A 216 -25.65 -27.20 10.26
CA ASN A 216 -25.48 -28.28 9.27
C ASN A 216 -25.53 -29.61 10.03
N PRO A 217 -26.55 -30.48 9.84
CA PRO A 217 -27.54 -30.49 8.75
C PRO A 217 -28.61 -29.38 8.81
N VAL A 218 -29.03 -28.90 7.64
CA VAL A 218 -30.13 -27.94 7.42
C VAL A 218 -31.46 -28.67 7.56
N ARG A 219 -32.34 -28.21 8.47
CA ARG A 219 -33.72 -28.74 8.61
C ARG A 219 -34.79 -27.80 8.08
N ASN A 220 -34.65 -26.51 8.39
CA ASN A 220 -35.55 -25.46 7.93
C ASN A 220 -34.73 -24.43 7.17
N THR A 221 -33.85 -23.73 7.88
CA THR A 221 -33.00 -22.68 7.30
C THR A 221 -31.62 -22.74 7.94
N SER A 222 -30.60 -22.44 7.13
CA SER A 222 -29.22 -22.25 7.59
C SER A 222 -28.65 -20.95 7.06
N ILE A 223 -27.71 -20.41 7.81
CA ILE A 223 -26.98 -19.20 7.46
C ILE A 223 -25.60 -19.62 7.01
N LEU A 224 -25.23 -19.24 5.80
CA LEU A 224 -23.85 -19.23 5.34
C LEU A 224 -23.29 -17.83 5.64
N GLN A 225 -22.48 -17.71 6.69
CA GLN A 225 -21.89 -16.47 7.17
C GLN A 225 -20.52 -16.25 6.54
N PHE A 226 -20.20 -14.99 6.22
CA PHE A 226 -18.90 -14.53 5.73
C PHE A 226 -18.24 -13.59 6.77
N PRO A 227 -16.91 -13.36 6.68
CA PRO A 227 -16.20 -12.53 7.65
C PRO A 227 -16.55 -11.03 7.55
N SER A 228 -16.91 -10.55 6.35
CA SER A 228 -17.40 -9.20 6.07
C SER A 228 -18.09 -9.16 4.71
N GLU A 229 -18.79 -8.08 4.41
CA GLU A 229 -19.33 -7.78 3.07
C GLU A 229 -18.18 -7.68 2.05
N GLY A 230 -18.44 -8.08 0.81
CA GLY A 230 -17.48 -7.99 -0.30
C GLY A 230 -16.42 -9.10 -0.36
N ILE A 231 -16.29 -9.95 0.66
CA ILE A 231 -15.33 -11.07 0.66
C ILE A 231 -15.76 -12.19 -0.31
N VAL A 232 -17.06 -12.35 -0.53
CA VAL A 232 -17.64 -13.31 -1.48
C VAL A 232 -18.54 -12.53 -2.42
N ASP A 233 -18.36 -12.70 -3.73
CA ASP A 233 -19.22 -12.08 -4.76
C ASP A 233 -20.17 -13.09 -5.42
N MET A 234 -19.90 -14.39 -5.26
CA MET A 234 -20.63 -15.46 -5.92
C MET A 234 -20.70 -16.72 -5.08
N LEU A 235 -21.90 -17.30 -4.99
CA LEU A 235 -22.19 -18.60 -4.41
C LEU A 235 -22.69 -19.56 -5.48
N LYS A 236 -22.14 -20.78 -5.51
CA LYS A 236 -22.64 -21.90 -6.32
C LYS A 236 -22.90 -23.11 -5.42
N ILE A 237 -24.05 -23.76 -5.61
CA ILE A 237 -24.39 -25.01 -4.92
C ILE A 237 -24.57 -26.12 -5.94
N TYR A 238 -23.96 -27.26 -5.65
CA TYR A 238 -23.89 -28.44 -6.50
C TYR A 238 -24.56 -29.62 -5.81
N ASP A 239 -25.29 -30.43 -6.58
CA ASP A 239 -25.72 -31.75 -6.14
C ASP A 239 -24.56 -32.78 -6.21
N ILE A 240 -24.81 -34.00 -5.74
CA ILE A 240 -23.80 -35.08 -5.75
C ILE A 240 -23.31 -35.49 -7.14
N THR A 241 -24.01 -35.10 -8.21
CA THR A 241 -23.61 -35.37 -9.60
C THR A 241 -22.72 -34.28 -10.17
N GLY A 242 -22.47 -33.20 -9.41
CA GLY A 242 -21.73 -32.03 -9.86
C GLY A 242 -22.57 -31.04 -10.66
N LYS A 243 -23.90 -31.20 -10.68
CA LYS A 243 -24.80 -30.24 -11.35
C LYS A 243 -25.03 -29.03 -10.46
N VAL A 244 -24.88 -27.83 -11.02
CA VAL A 244 -25.25 -26.56 -10.35
C VAL A 244 -26.77 -26.53 -10.15
N VAL A 245 -27.21 -26.46 -8.89
CA VAL A 245 -28.62 -26.32 -8.49
C VAL A 245 -28.97 -24.92 -8.03
N LYS A 246 -27.97 -24.10 -7.67
CA LYS A 246 -28.12 -22.69 -7.31
C LYS A 246 -26.86 -21.92 -7.71
N GLU A 247 -27.05 -20.74 -8.27
CA GLU A 247 -26.01 -19.74 -8.53
C GLU A 247 -26.58 -18.38 -8.13
N GLU A 248 -25.87 -17.66 -7.25
CA GLU A 248 -26.34 -16.40 -6.66
C GLU A 248 -25.18 -15.44 -6.46
N LYS A 249 -25.38 -14.18 -6.84
CA LYS A 249 -24.46 -13.09 -6.50
C LYS A 249 -24.64 -12.72 -5.04
N VAL A 250 -23.53 -12.52 -4.34
CA VAL A 250 -23.50 -12.20 -2.92
C VAL A 250 -23.12 -10.73 -2.76
N ASP A 251 -23.99 -9.98 -2.10
CA ASP A 251 -23.82 -8.55 -1.81
C ASP A 251 -23.83 -8.23 -0.30
N LYS A 252 -23.91 -9.28 0.53
CA LYS A 252 -23.99 -9.21 2.00
C LYS A 252 -22.95 -10.11 2.64
N ASP A 253 -22.79 -9.96 3.95
CA ASP A 253 -21.96 -10.81 4.80
C ASP A 253 -22.63 -12.18 5.13
N TYR A 254 -23.81 -12.48 4.57
CA TYR A 254 -24.44 -13.79 4.71
C TYR A 254 -25.36 -14.18 3.53
N VAL A 255 -25.63 -15.48 3.41
CA VAL A 255 -26.69 -16.05 2.56
C VAL A 255 -27.58 -16.99 3.37
N LEU A 256 -28.89 -16.93 3.14
CA LEU A 256 -29.87 -17.85 3.73
C LEU A 256 -30.11 -19.05 2.81
N ILE A 257 -30.01 -20.24 3.36
CA ILE A 257 -30.27 -21.51 2.69
C ILE A 257 -31.52 -22.13 3.29
N ASP A 258 -32.61 -22.12 2.52
CA ASP A 258 -33.89 -22.71 2.89
C ASP A 258 -33.97 -24.16 2.38
N ALA A 259 -34.14 -25.12 3.30
CA ALA A 259 -34.25 -26.53 2.99
C ALA A 259 -35.40 -26.83 2.01
N MET A 260 -36.48 -26.04 2.03
CA MET A 260 -37.63 -26.23 1.13
C MET A 260 -37.27 -26.07 -0.36
N GLN A 261 -36.15 -25.43 -0.67
CA GLN A 261 -35.68 -25.24 -2.05
C GLN A 261 -34.89 -26.43 -2.59
N TYR A 262 -34.60 -27.44 -1.75
CA TYR A 262 -33.74 -28.56 -2.08
C TYR A 262 -34.42 -29.89 -1.75
N ARG A 263 -34.02 -30.96 -2.43
CA ARG A 263 -34.36 -32.32 -2.00
C ARG A 263 -33.44 -32.73 -0.87
N SER A 264 -33.92 -33.51 0.10
CA SER A 264 -33.09 -34.09 1.15
C SER A 264 -31.91 -34.86 0.54
N GLY A 265 -30.69 -34.61 1.04
CA GLY A 265 -29.48 -35.17 0.46
C GLY A 265 -28.21 -34.39 0.79
N LEU A 266 -27.11 -34.81 0.15
CA LEU A 266 -25.80 -34.19 0.24
C LEU A 266 -25.59 -33.21 -0.92
N TYR A 267 -25.07 -32.03 -0.60
CA TYR A 267 -24.71 -30.99 -1.55
C TYR A 267 -23.32 -30.46 -1.23
N PHE A 268 -22.74 -29.72 -2.17
CA PHE A 268 -21.51 -28.97 -1.97
C PHE A 268 -21.76 -27.52 -2.34
N TYR A 269 -21.27 -26.58 -1.53
CA TYR A 269 -21.23 -25.18 -1.94
C TYR A 269 -19.81 -24.76 -2.26
N GLN A 270 -19.71 -23.80 -3.16
CA GLN A 270 -18.50 -23.10 -3.54
C GLN A 270 -18.76 -21.61 -3.46
N VAL A 271 -17.84 -20.88 -2.85
CA VAL A 271 -17.87 -19.42 -2.78
C VAL A 271 -16.66 -18.86 -3.50
N PHE A 272 -16.86 -17.75 -4.22
CA PHE A 272 -15.86 -17.13 -5.07
C PHE A 272 -15.75 -15.63 -4.78
N LEU A 273 -14.61 -15.06 -5.17
CA LEU A 273 -14.36 -13.64 -5.29
C LEU A 273 -13.65 -13.41 -6.63
N GLU A 274 -14.19 -12.56 -7.50
CA GLU A 274 -13.61 -12.23 -8.80
C GLU A 274 -13.26 -13.47 -9.65
N ASN A 275 -14.14 -14.47 -9.62
CA ASN A 275 -13.96 -15.81 -10.22
C ASN A 275 -12.90 -16.72 -9.58
N LYS A 276 -12.19 -16.28 -8.54
CA LYS A 276 -11.30 -17.12 -7.75
C LYS A 276 -12.11 -17.94 -6.74
N LEU A 277 -11.92 -19.26 -6.75
CA LEU A 277 -12.54 -20.15 -5.77
C LEU A 277 -11.91 -19.94 -4.39
N LEU A 278 -12.71 -19.54 -3.40
CA LEU A 278 -12.26 -19.31 -2.04
C LEU A 278 -12.43 -20.55 -1.16
N LYS A 279 -13.61 -21.17 -1.16
CA LYS A 279 -13.91 -22.31 -0.29
C LYS A 279 -14.89 -23.27 -0.96
N THR A 280 -14.70 -24.57 -0.71
CA THR A 280 -15.66 -25.64 -1.01
C THR A 280 -15.99 -26.40 0.27
N GLU A 281 -17.27 -26.57 0.60
CA GLU A 281 -17.68 -27.37 1.76
C GLU A 281 -19.01 -28.09 1.52
N LYS A 282 -19.29 -29.11 2.35
CA LYS A 282 -20.50 -29.94 2.23
C LYS A 282 -21.67 -29.34 2.99
N ILE A 283 -22.87 -29.51 2.44
CA ILE A 283 -24.16 -29.19 3.08
C ILE A 283 -25.01 -30.46 3.11
N ILE A 284 -25.60 -30.76 4.27
CA ILE A 284 -26.55 -31.86 4.42
C ILE A 284 -27.95 -31.25 4.58
N ILE A 285 -28.84 -31.48 3.62
CA ILE A 285 -30.25 -31.08 3.69
C ILE A 285 -31.08 -32.26 4.21
N LYS A 286 -31.92 -32.04 5.23
CA LYS A 286 -32.84 -33.04 5.78
C LYS A 286 -34.27 -32.83 5.30
#